data_AF-A0A5C1YLA2-F1
#
_entry.id   AF-A0A5C1YLA2-F1
#
_cell.length_a   1.000
_cell.length_b   1.000
_cell.length_c   1.000
_cell.angle_alpha   90.00
_cell.angle_beta   90.00
_cell.angle_gamma   90.00
#
_symmetry.space_group_name_H-M   'P 1'
#
loop_
_entity.id
_entity.type
_entity.pdbx_description
1 polymer ?
#
loop_
_entity_poly.entity_id
_entity_poly.type
_entity_poly.pdbx_seq_one_letter_code
_entity_poly.pdbx_strand_id
1 'polypeptide(L)' 'MKSVLWFIAGVAAGFVVAHQVNRTSSGREFFSSVDAKARAFGKAIAEGYHERDAELRADGPAPH' A
#
# COMPACT_ATOMS: atom_id res chain seq x y z
N MET A 1 2.51 23.99 15.55
CA MET A 1 1.18 23.32 15.62
C MET A 1 0.24 23.65 14.45
N LYS A 2 0.29 24.84 13.83
CA LYS A 2 -0.55 25.18 12.65
C LYS A 2 -0.40 24.23 11.45
N SER A 3 0.80 23.74 11.15
CA SER A 3 1.03 22.83 10.02
C SER A 3 0.35 21.48 10.20
N VAL A 4 0.28 20.97 11.44
CA VAL A 4 -0.44 19.74 11.77
C VAL A 4 -1.95 19.94 11.61
N LEU A 5 -2.47 21.10 12.01
CA LEU A 5 -3.89 21.43 11.80
C LEU A 5 -4.24 21.51 10.31
N TRP A 6 -3.38 22.12 9.49
CA TRP A 6 -3.56 22.16 8.04
C TRP A 6 -3.47 20.78 7.39
N PHE A 7 -2.56 19.93 7.88
CA PHE A 7 -2.45 18.56 7.41
C PHE A 7 -3.72 17.76 7.72
N ILE A 8 -4.21 17.82 8.96
CA ILE A 8 -5.44 17.15 9.38
C ILE A 8 -6.63 17.66 8.56
N ALA A 9 -6.72 18.98 8.34
CA ALA A 9 -7.78 19.56 7.52
C ALA A 9 -7.74 19.02 6.08
N GLY A 10 -6.56 18.90 5.48
CA GLY A 10 -6.39 18.32 4.15
C GLY A 10 -6.80 16.85 4.09
N VAL A 11 -6.39 16.04 5.08
CA VAL A 11 -6.76 14.62 5.19
C VAL A 11 -8.28 14.47 5.34
N ALA A 12 -8.91 15.26 6.21
CA ALA A 12 -10.36 15.24 6.43
C ALA A 12 -11.12 15.63 5.15
N ALA A 13 -10.68 16.68 4.46
CA ALA A 13 -11.27 17.10 3.20
C ALA A 13 -11.16 16.01 2.12
N GLY A 14 -9.98 15.40 1.98
CA GLY A 14 -9.75 14.29 1.05
C GLY A 14 -10.62 13.07 1.35
N PHE A 15 -10.80 12.74 2.64
CA PHE A 15 -11.66 11.63 3.05
C PHE A 15 -13.12 11.85 2.67
N VAL A 16 -13.65 13.07 2.86
CA VAL A 16 -15.03 13.40 2.46
C VAL A 16 -15.23 13.22 0.96
N VAL A 17 -14.27 13.69 0.14
CA VAL A 17 -14.31 13.51 -1.31
C VAL A 17 -14.28 12.02 -1.67
N ALA A 18 -13.35 11.25 -1.11
CA ALA A 18 -13.25 9.82 -1.35
C ALA A 18 -14.52 9.06 -0.98
N HIS A 19 -15.15 9.42 0.15
CA HIS A 19 -16.42 8.83 0.61
C HIS A 19 -17.56 9.09 -0.38
N GLN A 20 -17.64 10.31 -0.92
CA GLN A 20 -18.66 10.66 -1.91
C GLN A 20 -18.44 9.91 -3.23
N VAL A 21 -17.18 9.78 -3.68
CA VAL A 21 -16.85 8.97 -4.85
C VAL A 21 -17.21 7.51 -4.61
N ASN A 22 -16.90 6.93 -3.44
CA ASN A 22 -17.20 5.54 -3.12
C ASN A 22 -18.72 5.22 -3.06
N ARG A 23 -19.58 6.23 -2.92
CA ARG A 23 -21.05 6.02 -2.98
C ARG A 23 -21.55 5.75 -4.40
N THR A 24 -20.81 6.11 -5.45
CA THR A 24 -21.18 5.83 -6.83
C THR A 24 -20.73 4.44 -7.27
N SER A 25 -21.37 3.86 -8.30
CA SER A 25 -20.96 2.58 -8.88
C SER A 25 -19.56 2.65 -9.47
N SER A 26 -19.30 3.67 -10.29
CA SER A 26 -17.99 3.91 -10.92
C SER A 26 -16.86 4.15 -9.91
N GLY A 27 -17.16 4.82 -8.79
CA GLY A 27 -16.18 5.04 -7.73
C GLY A 27 -15.80 3.75 -7.02
N ARG A 28 -16.76 2.85 -6.76
CA ARG A 28 -16.46 1.52 -6.18
C ARG A 28 -15.58 0.69 -7.12
N GLU A 29 -15.86 0.70 -8.41
CA GLU A 29 -15.02 0.00 -9.40
C GLU A 29 -13.61 0.58 -9.46
N PHE A 30 -13.49 1.91 -9.44
CA PHE A 30 -12.19 2.58 -9.34
C PHE A 30 -11.41 2.11 -8.10
N PHE A 31 -12.00 2.20 -6.91
CA PHE A 31 -11.31 1.80 -5.68
C PHE A 31 -11.01 0.30 -5.63
N SER A 32 -11.87 -0.55 -6.17
CA SER A 32 -11.59 -1.98 -6.34
C SER A 32 -10.35 -2.22 -7.21
N SER A 33 -10.22 -1.50 -8.32
CA SER A 33 -9.04 -1.61 -9.19
C SER A 33 -7.75 -1.13 -8.50
N VAL A 34 -7.84 -0.08 -7.67
CA VAL A 34 -6.72 0.45 -6.89
C VAL A 34 -6.29 -0.56 -5.82
N ASP A 35 -7.25 -1.13 -5.09
CA ASP A 35 -7.01 -2.13 -4.05
C ASP A 35 -6.36 -3.40 -4.63
N ALA A 36 -6.83 -3.88 -5.78
CA ALA A 36 -6.23 -5.00 -6.49
C ALA A 36 -4.76 -4.73 -6.87
N LYS A 37 -4.46 -3.54 -7.40
CA LYS A 37 -3.09 -3.13 -7.75
C LYS A 37 -2.20 -3.01 -6.52
N ALA A 38 -2.71 -2.44 -5.42
CA ALA A 38 -1.97 -2.31 -4.17
C ALA A 38 -1.58 -3.68 -3.60
N ARG A 39 -2.51 -4.64 -3.61
CA ARG A 39 -2.22 -6.02 -3.19
C ARG A 39 -1.20 -6.70 -4.08
N ALA A 40 -1.33 -6.58 -5.40
CA ALA A 40 -0.37 -7.14 -6.34
C ALA A 40 1.04 -6.57 -6.12
N PHE A 41 1.13 -5.26 -5.93
CA PHE A 41 2.39 -4.59 -5.62
C PHE A 41 3.00 -5.06 -4.30
N GLY A 42 2.20 -5.11 -3.23
CA GLY A 42 2.66 -5.60 -1.92
C GLY A 42 3.14 -7.06 -1.97
N LYS A 43 2.43 -7.91 -2.72
CA LYS A 43 2.85 -9.30 -2.96
C LYS A 43 4.18 -9.38 -3.69
N ALA A 44 4.35 -8.62 -4.78
CA ALA A 44 5.60 -8.59 -5.54
C ALA A 44 6.79 -8.12 -4.68
N ILE A 45 6.58 -7.12 -3.82
CA ILE A 45 7.59 -6.69 -2.85
C ILE A 45 7.93 -7.81 -1.87
N ALA A 46 6.92 -8.43 -1.26
CA ALA A 46 7.12 -9.49 -0.27
C ALA A 46 7.85 -10.70 -0.85
N GLU A 47 7.51 -11.10 -2.08
CA GLU A 47 8.20 -12.15 -2.83
C GLU A 47 9.67 -11.79 -3.08
N GLY A 48 9.94 -10.56 -3.53
CA GLY A 48 11.32 -10.09 -3.73
C GLY A 48 12.16 -10.07 -2.44
N TYR A 49 11.58 -9.68 -1.29
CA TYR A 49 12.27 -9.79 0.00
C TYR A 49 12.51 -11.24 0.43
N HIS A 50 11.55 -12.14 0.19
CA HIS A 50 11.70 -13.55 0.55
C HIS A 50 12.75 -14.27 -0.30
N GLU A 51 12.84 -13.91 -1.58
CA GLU A 51 13.85 -14.42 -2.51
C GLU A 51 15.26 -13.99 -2.07
N ARG A 52 15.41 -12.75 -1.58
CA ARG A 52 16.67 -12.27 -0.98
C ARG A 52 17.00 -12.96 0.33
N ASP A 53 16.02 -13.20 1.20
CA ASP A 53 16.22 -13.97 2.45
C ASP A 53 16.61 -15.43 2.17
N ALA A 54 16.08 -16.03 1.10
CA ALA A 54 16.42 -17.39 0.69
C ALA A 54 17.86 -17.47 0.14
N GLU A 55 18.26 -16.49 -0.67
CA GLU A 55 19.65 -16.35 -1.15
C GLU A 55 20.63 -16.12 0.03
N LEU A 56 20.30 -15.26 0.99
CA LEU A 56 21.15 -14.98 2.16
C LEU A 56 21.31 -16.19 3.11
N ARG A 57 20.30 -17.06 3.23
CA ARG A 57 20.42 -18.32 4.00
C ARG A 57 21.15 -19.41 3.24
N ALA A 58 21.10 -19.40 1.90
CA ALA A 58 21.84 -20.34 1.06
C ALA A 58 23.35 -20.02 1.02
N ASP A 59 23.74 -18.75 1.14
CA ASP A 59 25.13 -18.28 1.23
C ASP A 59 25.70 -18.19 2.67
N GLY A 60 24.96 -18.66 3.69
CA GLY A 60 25.46 -18.77 5.06
C GLY A 60 26.61 -19.78 5.17
N PRO A 61 27.62 -19.55 6.04
CA PRO A 61 28.92 -20.24 5.97
C PRO A 61 28.78 -21.76 6.05
N ALA A 62 29.40 -22.44 5.08
CA ALA A 62 29.44 -23.90 5.03
C ALA A 62 30.04 -24.46 6.33
N PRO A 63 29.38 -25.44 6.98
CA PRO A 63 29.92 -26.07 8.19
C PRO A 63 31.23 -26.79 7.83
N HIS A 64 32.29 -26.46 8.58
CA HIS A 64 33.60 -27.13 8.54
C HIS A 64 33.52 -28.46 9.30
#